data_AF-A0A4Y2QZD8-F1
#
_entry.id   AF-A0A4Y2QZD8-F1
#
_cell.length_a   1.000
_cell.length_b   1.000
_cell.length_c   1.000
_cell.angle_alpha   90.00
_cell.angle_beta   90.00
_cell.angle_gamma   90.00
#
_symmetry.space_group_name_H-M   'P 1'
#
loop_
_entity.id
_entity.type
_entity.pdbx_description
1 polymer ?
#
loop_
_entity_poly.entity_id
_entity_poly.type
_entity_poly.pdbx_seq_one_letter_code
_entity_poly.pdbx_strand_id
1 'polypeptide(L)'
;MTSRLQKKLDSIQRLFLLYITGVYRTALTAAHQLVTGLQPFHLHIQQEATYARVPRARSSSNFFTVLFSPTDCEIKSSGIHIQPPPYFLLHNQILFAENHIDSGAKAINTDGSKTDEGTDSAYCILENYGIIASWQGKLDRSNSVFQAEIFAIRMAIEAASSLHRPIKIWTESLSSLMAILNPKSHHTMVR
;
A
#
# COMPACT_ATOMS: atom_id res chain seq x y z
N MET A 1 28.82 0.34 0.68
CA MET A 1 28.48 0.23 -0.76
C MET A 1 29.76 0.38 -1.56
N THR A 2 30.05 -0.49 -2.53
CA THR A 2 31.34 -0.45 -3.25
C THR A 2 31.32 0.62 -4.34
N SER A 3 32.46 1.25 -4.62
CA SER A 3 32.59 2.33 -5.62
C SER A 3 32.13 1.92 -7.03
N ARG A 4 32.23 0.62 -7.36
CA ARG A 4 31.75 0.04 -8.61
C ARG A 4 30.22 0.00 -8.72
N LEU A 5 29.52 -0.32 -7.62
CA LEU A 5 28.05 -0.34 -7.59
C LEU A 5 27.48 1.07 -7.66
N GLN A 6 28.10 2.03 -6.97
CA GLN A 6 27.69 3.43 -7.02
C GLN A 6 27.78 4.00 -8.44
N LYS A 7 28.91 3.81 -9.13
CA LYS A 7 29.06 4.24 -10.54
C LYS A 7 28.02 3.62 -11.47
N LYS A 8 27.61 2.36 -11.22
CA LYS A 8 26.59 1.69 -12.03
C LYS A 8 25.20 2.30 -11.80
N LEU A 9 24.87 2.59 -10.54
CA LEU A 9 23.60 3.24 -10.19
C LEU A 9 23.52 4.68 -10.70
N ASP A 10 24.62 5.43 -10.62
CA ASP A 10 24.69 6.79 -11.17
C ASP A 10 24.50 6.77 -12.70
N SER A 11 25.05 5.78 -13.39
CA SER A 11 24.82 5.58 -14.84
C SER A 11 23.36 5.29 -15.17
N ILE A 12 22.71 4.41 -14.38
CA ILE A 12 21.29 4.08 -14.54
C ILE A 12 20.42 5.32 -14.26
N GLN A 13 20.65 6.01 -13.14
CA GLN A 13 19.89 7.20 -12.76
C GLN A 13 20.03 8.30 -13.81
N ARG A 14 21.24 8.52 -14.34
CA ARG A 14 21.47 9.49 -15.41
C ARG A 14 20.65 9.18 -16.66
N LEU A 15 20.52 7.91 -17.03
CA LEU A 15 19.71 7.51 -18.18
C LEU A 15 18.24 7.89 -17.96
N PHE A 16 17.68 7.57 -16.80
CA PHE A 16 16.30 7.95 -16.45
C PHE A 16 16.08 9.46 -16.43
N LEU A 17 17.01 10.22 -15.82
CA LEU A 17 16.90 11.68 -15.77
C LEU A 17 16.93 12.32 -17.16
N LEU A 18 17.73 11.80 -18.09
CA LEU A 18 17.76 12.28 -19.48
C LEU A 18 16.44 12.01 -20.21
N TYR A 19 15.83 10.85 -19.98
CA TYR A 19 14.53 10.52 -20.56
C TYR A 19 13.41 11.44 -20.05
N ILE A 20 13.43 11.79 -18.76
CA ILE A 20 12.40 12.62 -18.14
C ILE A 20 12.55 14.09 -18.54
N THR A 21 13.78 14.60 -18.56
CA THR A 21 14.04 16.04 -18.77
C THR A 21 14.21 16.43 -20.25
N GLY A 22 14.51 15.47 -21.13
CA GLY A 22 14.71 15.73 -22.56
C GLY A 22 15.95 16.58 -22.90
N VAL A 23 16.83 16.83 -21.92
CA VAL A 23 17.99 17.73 -22.07
C VAL A 23 19.16 17.01 -22.75
N TYR A 24 20.04 17.79 -23.39
CA TYR A 24 21.27 17.29 -24.02
C TYR A 24 22.12 16.44 -23.06
N ARG A 25 22.76 15.39 -23.60
CA ARG A 25 23.61 14.43 -22.86
C ARG A 25 24.74 15.07 -22.07
N THR A 26 25.11 16.31 -22.39
CA THR A 26 26.19 17.10 -21.77
C THR A 26 25.78 17.81 -20.48
N ALA A 27 24.49 17.88 -20.14
CA ALA A 27 24.04 18.52 -18.92
C ALA A 27 24.49 17.77 -17.65
N LEU A 28 24.89 18.54 -16.63
CA LEU A 28 25.46 18.03 -15.38
C LEU A 28 24.40 17.27 -14.58
N THR A 29 24.71 16.06 -14.10
CA THR A 29 23.76 15.22 -13.34
C THR A 29 23.23 15.91 -12.08
N ALA A 30 24.05 16.74 -11.43
CA ALA A 30 23.62 17.53 -10.27
C ALA A 30 22.59 18.61 -10.63
N ALA A 31 22.68 19.20 -11.83
CA ALA A 31 21.70 20.18 -12.31
C ALA A 31 20.36 19.50 -12.62
N HIS A 32 20.37 18.28 -13.18
CA HIS A 32 19.14 17.51 -13.40
C HIS A 32 18.48 17.02 -12.11
N GLN A 33 19.26 16.63 -11.10
CA GLN A 33 18.72 16.24 -9.79
C GLN A 33 18.02 17.43 -9.10
N LEU A 34 18.57 18.64 -9.24
CA LEU A 34 17.93 19.87 -8.74
C LEU A 34 16.61 20.17 -9.48
N VAL A 35 16.62 20.07 -10.82
CA VAL A 35 15.44 20.37 -11.67
C VAL A 35 14.32 19.35 -11.49
N THR A 36 14.66 18.07 -11.29
CA THR A 36 13.67 17.00 -11.10
C THR A 36 13.27 16.78 -9.64
N GLY A 37 13.99 17.38 -8.69
CA GLY A 37 13.80 17.12 -7.25
C GLY A 37 14.16 15.69 -6.82
N LEU A 38 14.79 14.88 -7.68
CA LEU A 38 15.06 13.48 -7.43
C LEU A 38 16.40 13.27 -6.72
N GLN A 39 16.35 12.66 -5.53
CA GLN A 39 17.53 12.31 -4.75
C GLN A 39 18.41 11.26 -5.46
N PRO A 40 19.75 11.27 -5.27
CA PRO A 40 20.62 10.21 -5.78
C PRO A 40 20.19 8.81 -5.34
N PHE A 41 20.08 7.87 -6.28
CA PHE A 41 19.60 6.50 -6.03
C PHE A 41 20.43 5.77 -5.00
N HIS A 42 21.74 5.99 -4.95
CA HIS A 42 22.58 5.35 -3.94
C HIS A 42 22.18 5.77 -2.52
N LEU A 43 21.79 7.03 -2.30
CA LEU A 43 21.30 7.50 -1.00
C LEU A 43 19.94 6.92 -0.68
N HIS A 44 19.03 6.87 -1.66
CA HIS A 44 17.71 6.28 -1.48
C HIS A 44 17.78 4.79 -1.14
N ILE A 45 18.62 4.03 -1.85
CA ILE A 45 18.86 2.61 -1.56
C ILE A 45 19.48 2.41 -0.17
N GLN A 46 20.39 3.27 0.25
CA GLN A 46 20.96 3.20 1.60
C GLN A 46 19.94 3.54 2.69
N GLN A 47 19.04 4.49 2.42
CA GLN A 47 17.93 4.82 3.30
C GLN A 47 17.00 3.63 3.47
N GLU A 48 16.54 3.03 2.37
CA GLU A 48 15.70 1.82 2.36
C GLU A 48 16.38 0.63 3.05
N ALA A 49 17.68 0.44 2.83
CA ALA A 49 18.43 -0.62 3.51
C ALA A 49 18.52 -0.38 5.03
N THR A 50 18.61 0.89 5.45
CA THR A 50 18.61 1.27 6.87
C THR A 50 17.24 1.01 7.47
N TYR A 51 16.17 1.47 6.80
CA TYR A 51 14.79 1.24 7.20
C TYR A 51 14.47 -0.26 7.33
N ALA A 52 14.87 -1.09 6.37
CA ALA A 52 14.67 -2.54 6.44
C ALA A 52 15.50 -3.23 7.56
N ARG A 53 16.61 -2.62 7.99
CA ARG A 53 17.49 -3.17 9.03
C ARG A 53 16.99 -2.85 10.44
N VAL A 54 16.43 -1.67 10.67
CA VAL A 54 15.94 -1.19 11.97
C VAL A 54 15.00 -2.18 12.68
N PRO A 55 13.92 -2.70 12.05
CA PRO A 55 13.03 -3.66 12.71
C PRO A 55 13.70 -5.01 12.97
N ARG A 56 14.65 -5.42 12.10
CA ARG A 56 15.41 -6.67 12.27
C ARG A 56 16.43 -6.57 13.42
N ALA A 57 17.05 -5.41 13.58
CA ALA A 57 18.05 -5.17 14.62
C ALA A 57 17.43 -4.74 15.95
N ARG A 58 16.11 -4.49 16.01
CA ARG A 58 15.37 -3.96 17.17
C ARG A 58 16.06 -2.75 17.82
N SER A 59 16.73 -1.95 17.01
CA SER A 59 17.49 -0.78 17.46
C SER A 59 17.30 0.33 16.45
N SER A 60 17.15 1.55 16.97
CA SER A 60 17.01 2.74 16.15
C SER A 60 18.30 3.00 15.38
N SER A 61 18.18 3.50 14.16
CA SER A 61 19.34 3.82 13.33
C SER A 61 19.18 5.19 12.69
N ASN A 62 20.28 5.95 12.65
CA ASN A 62 20.32 7.26 12.02
C ASN A 62 20.74 7.10 10.56
N PHE A 63 20.01 7.73 9.65
CA PHE A 63 20.46 7.99 8.29
C PHE A 63 20.51 9.50 8.06
N PHE A 64 21.72 10.05 7.96
CA PHE A 64 21.97 11.49 8.02
C PHE A 64 21.34 12.12 9.29
N THR A 65 20.30 12.94 9.14
CA THR A 65 19.61 13.65 10.23
C THR A 65 18.30 12.98 10.66
N VAL A 66 17.85 11.94 9.95
CA VAL A 66 16.58 11.25 10.23
C VAL A 66 16.86 10.03 11.12
N LEU A 67 16.22 10.01 12.29
CA LEU A 67 16.20 8.86 13.20
C LEU A 67 15.08 7.92 12.79
N PHE A 68 15.42 6.67 12.46
CA PHE A 68 14.45 5.61 12.25
C PHE A 68 14.29 4.80 13.54
N SER A 69 13.10 4.83 14.12
CA SER A 69 12.73 3.99 15.26
C SER A 69 12.11 2.67 14.78
N PRO A 70 12.29 1.56 15.51
CA PRO A 70 11.56 0.32 15.26
C PRO A 70 10.04 0.45 15.24
N THR A 71 9.48 1.50 15.85
CA THR A 71 8.04 1.84 15.83
C THR A 71 7.59 2.45 14.51
N ASP A 72 8.50 3.06 13.76
CA ASP A 72 8.19 3.73 12.48
C ASP A 72 8.22 2.73 11.33
N CYS A 73 8.72 1.52 11.58
CA CYS A 73 8.82 0.45 10.62
C CYS A 73 7.68 -0.55 10.80
N GLU A 74 7.08 -1.00 9.71
CA GLU A 74 6.16 -2.13 9.75
C GLU A 74 6.84 -3.36 10.37
N ILE A 75 6.32 -3.79 11.51
CA ILE A 75 6.76 -5.03 12.14
C ILE A 75 6.21 -6.16 11.29
N LYS A 76 7.08 -6.82 10.52
CA LYS A 76 6.78 -8.16 9.99
C LYS A 76 6.51 -9.06 11.19
N SER A 77 5.25 -9.39 11.44
CA SER A 77 4.91 -10.50 12.32
C SER A 77 5.63 -11.73 11.78
N SER A 78 6.63 -12.24 12.50
CA SER A 78 7.20 -13.55 12.22
C SER A 78 6.03 -14.51 12.17
N GLY A 79 5.80 -15.13 11.02
CA GLY A 79 4.63 -15.97 10.78
C GLY A 79 4.47 -16.94 11.94
N ILE A 80 3.55 -16.63 12.85
CA ILE A 80 2.96 -17.66 13.68
C ILE A 80 2.37 -18.60 12.66
N HIS A 81 2.74 -19.87 12.78
CA HIS A 81 2.32 -20.96 11.92
C HIS A 81 0.82 -21.20 12.13
N ILE A 82 -0.01 -20.21 11.79
CA ILE A 82 -1.44 -20.37 11.63
C ILE A 82 -1.53 -21.17 10.34
N GLN A 83 -1.51 -22.49 10.49
CA GLN A 83 -2.01 -23.38 9.45
C GLN A 83 -3.37 -22.81 9.02
N PRO A 84 -3.54 -22.41 7.75
CA PRO A 84 -4.85 -22.06 7.26
C PRO A 84 -5.78 -23.22 7.60
N PRO A 85 -7.00 -22.97 8.11
CA PRO A 85 -7.99 -24.02 8.19
C PRO A 85 -8.11 -24.66 6.81
N PRO A 86 -8.21 -26.00 6.70
CA PRO A 86 -8.23 -26.71 5.42
C PRO A 86 -9.42 -26.36 4.51
N TYR A 87 -10.30 -25.42 4.92
CA TYR A 87 -11.52 -25.01 4.23
C TYR A 87 -11.62 -23.50 3.98
N PHE A 88 -10.52 -22.79 3.69
CA PHE A 88 -10.60 -21.39 3.26
C PHE A 88 -11.00 -21.29 1.77
N LEU A 89 -12.23 -21.70 1.45
CA LEU A 89 -12.79 -21.66 0.09
C LEU A 89 -13.35 -20.27 -0.21
N LEU A 90 -12.46 -19.29 -0.37
CA LEU A 90 -12.79 -17.93 -0.83
C LEU A 90 -13.24 -17.90 -2.31
N HIS A 91 -12.98 -18.98 -3.06
CA HIS A 91 -13.12 -19.03 -4.51
C HIS A 91 -14.56 -18.78 -5.03
N ASN A 92 -15.57 -18.98 -4.17
CA ASN A 92 -16.99 -18.75 -4.53
C ASN A 92 -17.60 -17.49 -3.87
N GLN A 93 -16.83 -16.75 -3.05
CA GLN A 93 -17.34 -15.58 -2.31
C GLN A 93 -16.88 -14.24 -2.90
N ILE A 94 -15.73 -14.23 -3.59
CA ILE A 94 -15.22 -13.06 -4.30
C ILE A 94 -15.49 -13.25 -5.79
N LEU A 95 -16.18 -12.28 -6.40
CA LEU A 95 -16.51 -12.26 -7.81
C LEU A 95 -15.83 -11.06 -8.47
N PHE A 96 -15.17 -11.28 -9.61
CA PHE A 96 -14.65 -10.23 -10.50
C PHE A 96 -15.70 -9.82 -11.54
N ALA A 97 -16.97 -9.73 -11.14
CA ALA A 97 -18.04 -9.49 -12.10
C ALA A 97 -18.03 -8.03 -12.57
N GLU A 98 -17.82 -7.83 -13.88
CA GLU A 98 -17.87 -6.53 -14.58
C GLU A 98 -19.32 -6.12 -14.95
N ASN A 99 -20.26 -7.08 -14.93
CA ASN A 99 -21.65 -6.88 -15.31
C ASN A 99 -22.51 -6.52 -14.10
N HIS A 100 -22.45 -5.24 -13.73
CA HIS A 100 -23.23 -4.67 -12.63
C HIS A 100 -24.69 -4.46 -13.04
N ILE A 101 -25.60 -5.29 -12.52
CA ILE A 101 -27.03 -4.96 -12.43
C ILE A 101 -27.31 -4.67 -10.96
N ASP A 102 -27.29 -3.39 -10.61
CA ASP A 102 -27.61 -2.92 -9.27
C ASP A 102 -29.10 -3.20 -9.02
N SER A 103 -29.40 -4.20 -8.19
CA SER A 103 -30.80 -4.54 -7.90
C SER A 103 -31.42 -3.60 -6.87
N GLY A 104 -30.82 -2.43 -6.61
CA GLY A 104 -31.14 -1.53 -5.50
C GLY A 104 -30.86 -2.13 -4.11
N ALA A 105 -30.30 -3.35 -4.06
CA ALA A 105 -30.04 -4.06 -2.82
C ALA A 105 -28.92 -3.38 -2.03
N LYS A 106 -29.03 -3.48 -0.70
CA LYS A 106 -28.04 -2.91 0.22
C LYS A 106 -26.64 -3.47 -0.09
N ALA A 107 -25.67 -2.57 -0.28
CA ALA A 107 -24.28 -2.90 -0.58
C ALA A 107 -23.33 -1.96 0.16
N ILE A 108 -22.06 -2.35 0.30
CA ILE A 108 -21.02 -1.51 0.89
C ILE A 108 -19.96 -1.23 -0.17
N ASN A 109 -19.66 0.03 -0.45
CA ASN A 109 -18.54 0.41 -1.30
C ASN A 109 -17.37 0.82 -0.40
N THR A 110 -16.15 0.50 -0.82
CA THR A 110 -14.91 0.77 -0.08
C THR A 110 -13.95 1.54 -0.95
N ASP A 111 -13.23 2.47 -0.33
CA ASP A 111 -12.23 3.28 -0.99
C ASP A 111 -11.06 3.60 -0.04
N GLY A 112 -9.87 3.75 -0.61
CA GLY A 112 -8.65 4.14 0.07
C GLY A 112 -7.92 5.17 -0.76
N SER A 113 -7.58 6.30 -0.14
CA SER A 113 -6.93 7.41 -0.82
C SER A 113 -5.62 7.80 -0.14
N LYS A 114 -4.73 8.41 -0.91
CA LYS A 114 -3.50 9.02 -0.40
C LYS A 114 -3.30 10.38 -1.04
N THR A 115 -3.05 11.37 -0.19
CA THR A 115 -2.70 12.74 -0.55
C THR A 115 -1.39 13.13 0.13
N ASP A 116 -0.85 14.30 -0.23
CA ASP A 116 0.33 14.85 0.45
C ASP A 116 0.06 15.13 1.95
N GLU A 117 -1.21 15.27 2.33
CA GLU A 117 -1.63 15.57 3.70
C GLU A 117 -1.82 14.32 4.58
N GLY A 118 -2.00 13.14 3.96
CA GLY A 118 -2.34 11.92 4.68
C GLY A 118 -2.87 10.80 3.81
N THR A 119 -3.07 9.66 4.46
CA THR A 119 -3.68 8.47 3.88
C THR A 119 -4.99 8.26 4.60
N ASP A 120 -6.08 8.06 3.85
CA ASP A 120 -7.42 7.95 4.41
C ASP A 120 -8.12 6.70 3.82
N SER A 121 -8.96 6.07 4.64
CA SER A 121 -9.79 4.93 4.27
C SER A 121 -11.26 5.25 4.51
N ALA A 122 -12.15 4.80 3.64
CA ALA A 122 -13.57 5.00 3.83
C ALA A 122 -14.39 3.81 3.32
N TYR A 123 -15.58 3.65 3.89
CA TYR A 123 -16.63 2.84 3.29
C TYR A 123 -17.97 3.57 3.36
N CYS A 124 -18.85 3.28 2.41
CA CYS A 124 -20.23 3.77 2.42
C CYS A 124 -21.20 2.61 2.18
N ILE A 125 -22.29 2.61 2.93
CA ILE A 125 -23.38 1.67 2.77
C ILE A 125 -24.42 2.34 1.88
N LEU A 126 -24.67 1.74 0.72
CA LEU A 126 -25.68 2.17 -0.23
C LEU A 126 -26.92 1.29 -0.13
N GLU A 127 -28.09 1.91 -0.23
CA GLU A 127 -29.39 1.24 -0.33
C GLU A 127 -30.26 2.07 -1.29
N ASN A 128 -30.86 1.45 -2.30
CA ASN A 128 -31.62 2.15 -3.35
C ASN A 128 -30.89 3.37 -3.95
N TYR A 129 -29.59 3.23 -4.23
CA TYR A 129 -28.70 4.29 -4.75
C TYR A 129 -28.46 5.49 -3.81
N GLY A 130 -29.03 5.47 -2.60
CA GLY A 130 -28.75 6.47 -1.56
C GLY A 130 -27.69 5.98 -0.58
N ILE A 131 -26.82 6.88 -0.12
CA ILE A 131 -25.90 6.59 0.98
C ILE A 131 -26.70 6.66 2.28
N ILE A 132 -26.82 5.54 2.99
CA ILE A 132 -27.53 5.45 4.27
C ILE A 132 -26.59 5.56 5.48
N ALA A 133 -25.32 5.20 5.30
CA ALA A 133 -24.29 5.33 6.32
C ALA A 133 -22.92 5.38 5.65
N SER A 134 -21.97 6.05 6.30
CA SER A 134 -20.57 6.06 5.87
C SER A 134 -19.66 6.06 7.08
N TRP A 135 -18.43 5.61 6.85
CA TRP A 135 -17.34 5.67 7.80
C TRP A 135 -16.09 6.14 7.07
N GLN A 136 -15.28 6.93 7.77
CA GLN A 136 -13.97 7.37 7.31
C GLN A 136 -12.97 7.24 8.47
N GLY A 137 -11.76 6.81 8.15
CA GLY A 137 -10.67 6.65 9.09
C GLY A 137 -9.37 7.19 8.51
N LYS A 138 -8.71 8.05 9.28
CA LYS A 138 -7.40 8.59 8.92
C LYS A 138 -6.31 7.63 9.36
N LEU A 139 -5.45 7.27 8.42
CA LEU A 139 -4.26 6.46 8.64
C LEU A 139 -3.02 7.34 8.74
N ASP A 140 -1.90 6.72 9.15
CA ASP A 140 -0.63 7.42 9.18
C ASP A 140 -0.18 7.86 7.77
N ARG A 141 0.52 8.99 7.69
CA ARG A 141 1.06 9.53 6.42
C ARG A 141 1.99 8.54 5.71
N SER A 142 2.64 7.65 6.46
CA SER A 142 3.52 6.61 5.91
C SER A 142 2.75 5.49 5.21
N ASN A 143 1.45 5.31 5.50
CA ASN A 143 0.67 4.21 4.93
C ASN A 143 0.42 4.39 3.43
N SER A 144 0.44 3.32 2.67
CA SER A 144 0.17 3.31 1.23
C SER A 144 -1.34 3.27 0.91
N VAL A 145 -1.69 3.61 -0.34
CA VAL A 145 -3.06 3.47 -0.87
C VAL A 145 -3.58 2.04 -0.69
N PHE A 146 -2.74 1.05 -1.03
CA PHE A 146 -3.07 -0.36 -0.84
C PHE A 146 -3.46 -0.71 0.60
N GLN A 147 -2.74 -0.16 1.58
CA GLN A 147 -3.06 -0.37 2.99
C GLN A 147 -4.37 0.30 3.38
N ALA A 148 -4.64 1.48 2.81
CA ALA A 148 -5.89 2.19 3.03
C ALA A 148 -7.08 1.41 2.48
N GLU A 149 -6.97 0.86 1.27
CA GLU A 149 -8.00 0.06 0.63
C GLU A 149 -8.27 -1.26 1.40
N ILE A 150 -7.22 -1.98 1.79
CA ILE A 150 -7.35 -3.19 2.62
C ILE A 150 -8.01 -2.85 3.97
N PHE A 151 -7.65 -1.74 4.58
CA PHE A 151 -8.25 -1.31 5.85
C PHE A 151 -9.73 -0.94 5.68
N ALA A 152 -10.09 -0.26 4.58
CA ALA A 152 -11.48 0.03 4.23
C ALA A 152 -12.32 -1.25 4.06
N ILE A 153 -11.78 -2.26 3.38
CA ILE A 153 -12.41 -3.58 3.23
C ILE A 153 -12.60 -4.25 4.60
N ARG A 154 -11.59 -4.21 5.47
CA ARG A 154 -11.69 -4.80 6.82
C ARG A 154 -12.81 -4.15 7.63
N MET A 155 -12.88 -2.82 7.62
CA MET A 155 -13.94 -2.07 8.32
C MET A 155 -15.32 -2.34 7.72
N ALA A 156 -15.42 -2.48 6.40
CA ALA A 156 -16.67 -2.87 5.74
C ALA A 156 -17.12 -4.28 6.15
N ILE A 157 -16.20 -5.23 6.31
CA ILE A 157 -16.50 -6.58 6.81
C ILE A 157 -16.99 -6.54 8.27
N GLU A 158 -16.35 -5.74 9.12
CA GLU A 158 -16.79 -5.53 10.51
C GLU A 158 -18.23 -4.95 10.54
N ALA A 159 -18.52 -3.96 9.69
CA ALA A 159 -19.85 -3.38 9.56
C ALA A 159 -20.87 -4.41 9.00
N ALA A 160 -20.49 -5.16 7.97
CA ALA A 160 -21.29 -6.23 7.38
C ALA A 160 -21.65 -7.33 8.40
N SER A 161 -20.71 -7.67 9.28
CA SER A 161 -20.90 -8.69 10.32
C SER A 161 -22.02 -8.30 11.29
N SER A 162 -22.23 -7.01 11.53
CA SER A 162 -23.32 -6.50 12.39
C SER A 162 -24.71 -6.62 11.75
N LEU A 163 -24.81 -6.72 10.42
CA LEU A 163 -26.07 -6.67 9.67
C LEU A 163 -26.81 -8.02 9.60
N HIS A 164 -26.19 -9.13 10.04
CA HIS A 164 -26.78 -10.48 10.10
C HIS A 164 -27.46 -10.96 8.81
N ARG A 165 -27.12 -10.38 7.66
CA ARG A 165 -27.63 -10.72 6.33
C ARG A 165 -26.49 -10.72 5.32
N PRO A 166 -26.56 -11.55 4.27
CA PRO A 166 -25.59 -11.50 3.18
C PRO A 166 -25.61 -10.10 2.54
N ILE A 167 -24.46 -9.43 2.51
CA ILE A 167 -24.27 -8.12 1.90
C ILE A 167 -23.09 -8.17 0.94
N LYS A 168 -23.20 -7.46 -0.19
CA LYS A 168 -22.10 -7.34 -1.15
C LYS A 168 -21.20 -6.18 -0.73
N ILE A 169 -19.89 -6.44 -0.72
CA ILE A 169 -18.86 -5.42 -0.55
C ILE A 169 -18.18 -5.22 -1.91
N TRP A 170 -18.12 -3.98 -2.34
CA TRP A 170 -17.51 -3.57 -3.60
C TRP A 170 -16.23 -2.78 -3.32
N THR A 171 -15.20 -3.08 -4.10
CA THR A 171 -13.92 -2.38 -4.09
C THR A 171 -13.44 -2.27 -5.53
N GLU A 172 -12.86 -1.13 -5.89
CA GLU A 172 -12.19 -0.93 -7.17
C GLU A 172 -10.73 -1.41 -7.15
N SER A 173 -10.22 -1.78 -5.96
CA SER A 173 -8.84 -2.21 -5.81
C SER A 173 -8.63 -3.66 -6.24
N LEU A 174 -8.25 -3.84 -7.51
CA LEU A 174 -7.82 -5.14 -8.02
C LEU A 174 -6.66 -5.72 -7.19
N SER A 175 -5.74 -4.85 -6.75
CA SER A 175 -4.59 -5.27 -5.95
C SER A 175 -5.00 -5.84 -4.60
N SER A 176 -5.97 -5.22 -3.92
CA SER A 176 -6.53 -5.70 -2.67
C SER A 176 -7.28 -7.02 -2.85
N LEU A 177 -8.09 -7.15 -3.90
CA LEU A 177 -8.78 -8.39 -4.23
C LEU A 177 -7.80 -9.56 -4.47
N MET A 178 -6.73 -9.32 -5.23
CA MET A 178 -5.70 -10.34 -5.48
C MET A 178 -4.95 -10.74 -4.20
N ALA A 179 -4.73 -9.79 -3.28
CA ALA A 179 -4.11 -10.09 -2.00
C ALA A 179 -5.00 -10.99 -1.13
N ILE A 180 -6.29 -10.67 -1.02
CA ILE A 180 -7.28 -11.45 -0.25
C ILE A 180 -7.44 -12.86 -0.81
N LEU A 181 -7.45 -12.99 -2.13
CA LEU A 181 -7.56 -14.29 -2.80
C LEU A 181 -6.32 -15.17 -2.65
N ASN A 182 -5.17 -14.62 -2.26
CA ASN A 182 -3.94 -15.39 -2.15
C ASN A 182 -3.90 -16.19 -0.83
N PRO A 183 -4.12 -17.52 -0.86
CA PRO A 183 -4.20 -18.34 0.36
C PRO A 183 -2.84 -18.48 1.06
N LYS A 184 -1.74 -18.16 0.37
CA LYS A 184 -0.36 -18.21 0.88
C LYS A 184 0.08 -16.90 1.55
N SER A 185 -0.73 -15.85 1.53
CA SER A 185 -0.38 -14.59 2.18
C SER A 185 -0.49 -14.74 3.70
N HIS A 186 0.59 -14.54 4.44
CA HIS A 186 0.60 -14.59 5.91
C HIS A 186 0.54 -13.18 6.54
N HIS A 187 0.17 -12.18 5.75
CA HIS A 187 0.18 -10.79 6.21
C HIS A 187 -1.08 -10.49 7.02
N THR A 188 -0.91 -10.01 8.26
CA THR A 188 -1.97 -9.75 9.25
C THR A 188 -2.97 -8.66 8.85
N MET A 189 -2.67 -7.89 7.81
CA MET A 189 -3.65 -6.94 7.26
C MET A 189 -4.64 -7.59 6.30
N VAL A 190 -4.23 -8.66 5.61
CA VAL A 190 -5.03 -9.33 4.57
C VAL A 190 -5.79 -10.53 5.15
N ARG A 191 -5.26 -11.12 6.22
CA ARG A 191 -5.85 -12.20 7.01
C ARG A 191 -6.36 -11.69 8.33
#